data_AF-A0A6M1TA62-F1
#
_entry.id   AF-A0A6M1TA62-F1
#
_cell.length_a   1.000
_cell.length_b   1.000
_cell.length_c   1.000
_cell.angle_alpha   90.00
_cell.angle_beta   90.00
_cell.angle_gamma   90.00
#
_symmetry.space_group_name_H-M   'P 1'
#
loop_
_entity.id
_entity.type
_entity.pdbx_description
1 polymer ?
#
loop_
_entity_poly.entity_id
_entity_poly.type
_entity_poly.pdbx_seq_one_letter_code
_entity_poly.pdbx_strand_id
1 'polypeptide(L)'
;MDYQIIEPQKIKDMLFDDAEYVIEFCEAGLSSFSEFEEGYSTHLPDRNMAELRKAGHKIKPGAQMMGADEVIEEYEHSKELLEEDATDQELVDSVEKMVGYCQLIKKELNQLAEEESE
;
A
#
# COMPACT_ATOMS: atom_id res chain seq x y z
N MET A 1 -9.86 -7.85 16.49
CA MET A 1 -9.11 -8.59 15.45
C MET A 1 -7.73 -7.99 15.38
N ASP A 2 -6.71 -8.77 15.03
CA ASP A 2 -5.33 -8.25 14.99
C ASP A 2 -5.03 -7.64 13.62
N TYR A 3 -4.54 -6.41 13.64
CA TYR A 3 -3.97 -5.73 12.47
C TYR A 3 -2.61 -6.35 12.14
N GLN A 4 -2.37 -6.67 10.88
CA GLN A 4 -1.21 -7.42 10.41
C GLN A 4 -0.20 -6.55 9.66
N ILE A 5 -0.66 -5.56 8.90
CA ILE A 5 0.21 -4.69 8.11
C ILE A 5 0.21 -3.26 8.63
N ILE A 6 -0.97 -2.68 8.87
CA ILE A 6 -1.03 -1.30 9.40
C ILE A 6 -0.86 -1.29 10.92
N GLU A 7 -0.37 -0.15 11.43
CA GLU A 7 -0.28 0.18 12.84
C GLU A 7 -1.37 1.21 13.20
N PRO A 8 -2.56 0.80 13.69
CA PRO A 8 -3.68 1.73 13.94
C PRO A 8 -3.33 2.83 14.91
N GLN A 9 -2.58 2.51 15.97
CA GLN A 9 -2.20 3.51 16.97
C GLN A 9 -1.35 4.62 16.36
N LYS A 10 -0.49 4.30 15.38
CA LYS A 10 0.32 5.28 14.67
C LYS A 10 -0.54 6.26 13.87
N ILE A 11 -1.59 5.74 13.23
CA ILE A 11 -2.58 6.54 12.49
C ILE A 11 -3.34 7.44 13.46
N LYS A 12 -3.85 6.87 14.56
CA LYS A 12 -4.58 7.62 15.60
C LYS A 12 -3.73 8.70 16.23
N ASP A 13 -2.51 8.38 16.63
CA ASP A 13 -1.57 9.33 17.24
C ASP A 13 -1.26 10.50 16.29
N MET A 14 -1.07 10.22 15.01
CA MET A 14 -0.86 11.25 13.97
C MET A 14 -2.06 12.18 13.83
N LEU A 15 -3.27 11.67 14.03
CA LEU A 15 -4.53 12.38 13.87
C LEU A 15 -5.13 12.83 15.23
N PHE A 16 -4.31 12.80 16.29
CA PHE A 16 -4.69 13.22 17.64
C PHE A 16 -5.92 12.49 18.20
N ASP A 17 -6.13 11.23 17.80
CA ASP A 17 -7.26 10.37 18.19
C ASP A 17 -8.62 10.97 17.80
N ASP A 18 -8.64 11.85 16.79
CA ASP A 18 -9.87 12.43 16.25
C ASP A 18 -10.53 11.47 15.26
N ALA A 19 -11.64 10.86 15.69
CA ALA A 19 -12.35 9.84 14.93
C ALA A 19 -12.75 10.28 13.51
N GLU A 20 -13.19 11.54 13.33
CA GLU A 20 -13.59 12.04 12.00
C GLU A 20 -12.38 12.06 11.06
N TYR A 21 -11.23 12.55 11.53
CA TYR A 21 -10.01 12.55 10.73
C TYR A 21 -9.45 11.14 10.50
N VAL A 22 -9.58 10.22 11.46
CA VAL A 22 -9.16 8.82 11.27
C VAL A 22 -9.99 8.16 10.17
N ILE A 23 -11.32 8.37 10.17
CA ILE A 23 -12.21 7.85 9.12
C ILE A 23 -11.84 8.44 7.75
N GLU A 24 -11.72 9.77 7.65
CA GLU A 24 -11.33 10.43 6.39
C GLU A 24 -9.98 9.93 5.87
N PHE A 25 -9.01 9.72 6.76
CA PHE A 25 -7.70 9.18 6.41
C PHE A 25 -7.81 7.75 5.88
N CYS A 26 -8.62 6.90 6.53
CA CYS A 26 -8.86 5.53 6.09
C CYS A 26 -9.50 5.51 4.68
N GLU A 27 -10.52 6.32 4.44
CA GLU A 27 -11.18 6.43 3.13
C GLU A 27 -10.22 6.90 2.03
N ALA A 28 -9.41 7.94 2.31
CA ALA A 28 -8.38 8.40 1.38
C ALA A 28 -7.31 7.34 1.12
N GLY A 29 -6.96 6.56 2.16
CA GLY A 29 -6.06 5.41 2.08
C GLY A 29 -6.59 4.34 1.14
N LEU A 30 -7.87 3.96 1.25
CA LEU A 30 -8.50 2.96 0.38
C LEU A 30 -8.37 3.31 -1.12
N SER A 31 -8.62 4.58 -1.45
CA SER A 31 -8.46 5.08 -2.82
C SER A 31 -7.00 5.03 -3.27
N SER A 32 -6.09 5.53 -2.42
CA SER A 32 -4.66 5.59 -2.72
C SER A 32 -4.04 4.21 -2.97
N PHE A 33 -4.39 3.22 -2.14
CA PHE A 33 -3.90 1.84 -2.33
C PHE A 33 -4.51 1.16 -3.55
N SER A 34 -5.76 1.48 -3.91
CA SER A 34 -6.38 0.94 -5.12
C SER A 34 -5.71 1.49 -6.39
N GLU A 35 -5.45 2.80 -6.45
CA GLU A 35 -4.71 3.41 -7.57
C GLU A 35 -3.27 2.90 -7.65
N PHE A 36 -2.61 2.72 -6.51
CA PHE A 36 -1.25 2.18 -6.48
C PHE A 36 -1.22 0.72 -6.95
N GLU A 37 -2.13 -0.12 -6.48
CA GLU A 37 -2.25 -1.53 -6.89
C GLU A 37 -2.44 -1.65 -8.41
N GLU A 38 -3.32 -0.83 -9.01
CA GLU A 38 -3.54 -0.80 -10.46
C GLU A 38 -2.29 -0.37 -11.22
N GLY A 39 -1.65 0.72 -10.77
CA GLY A 39 -0.41 1.21 -11.37
C GLY A 39 0.73 0.20 -11.28
N TYR A 40 0.90 -0.45 -10.13
CA TYR A 40 1.92 -1.47 -9.93
C TYR A 40 1.69 -2.69 -10.82
N SER A 41 0.45 -3.22 -10.81
CA SER A 41 0.05 -4.40 -11.59
C SER A 41 0.14 -4.16 -13.10
N THR A 42 0.01 -2.91 -13.55
CA THR A 42 0.17 -2.53 -14.95
C THR A 42 1.63 -2.33 -15.32
N HIS A 43 2.36 -1.53 -14.53
CA HIS A 43 3.66 -1.02 -14.95
C HIS A 43 4.83 -1.95 -14.66
N LEU A 44 4.72 -2.84 -13.66
CA LEU A 44 5.78 -3.81 -13.39
C LEU A 44 5.93 -4.85 -14.52
N PRO A 45 4.86 -5.55 -14.96
CA PRO A 45 4.97 -6.50 -16.08
C PRO A 45 5.37 -5.84 -17.40
N ASP A 46 4.95 -4.59 -17.62
CA ASP A 46 5.34 -3.78 -18.78
C ASP A 46 6.81 -3.29 -18.72
N ARG A 47 7.55 -3.62 -17.65
CA ARG A 47 8.90 -3.15 -17.37
C ARG A 47 9.03 -1.62 -17.42
N ASN A 48 7.94 -0.91 -17.11
CA ASN A 48 7.85 0.55 -17.19
C ASN A 48 8.29 1.20 -15.87
N MET A 49 9.60 1.24 -15.67
CA MET A 49 10.23 1.78 -14.47
C MET A 49 9.85 3.25 -14.17
N ALA A 50 9.56 4.06 -15.19
CA ALA A 50 9.21 5.46 -15.01
C ALA A 50 7.83 5.62 -14.34
N GLU A 51 6.82 4.91 -14.84
CA GLU A 51 5.47 4.95 -14.26
C GLU A 51 5.40 4.18 -12.94
N LEU A 52 6.12 3.05 -12.81
CA LEU A 52 6.26 2.32 -11.55
C LEU A 52 6.80 3.24 -10.43
N ARG A 53 7.84 4.03 -10.72
CA ARG A 53 8.39 4.99 -9.76
C ARG A 53 7.39 6.08 -9.37
N LYS A 54 6.55 6.54 -10.29
CA LYS A 54 5.50 7.53 -9.99
C LYS A 54 4.45 6.96 -9.06
N ALA A 55 3.99 5.73 -9.33
CA ALA A 55 3.03 5.03 -8.47
C ALA A 55 3.60 4.87 -7.04
N GLY A 56 4.83 4.37 -6.92
CA GLY A 56 5.51 4.23 -5.63
C GLY A 56 5.74 5.54 -4.89
N HIS A 57 6.15 6.61 -5.57
CA HIS A 57 6.34 7.93 -4.93
C HIS A 57 5.05 8.50 -4.36
N LYS A 58 3.90 8.20 -4.98
CA LYS A 58 2.60 8.67 -4.50
C LYS A 58 2.17 7.93 -3.24
N ILE A 59 2.35 6.60 -3.19
CA ILE A 59 1.87 5.79 -2.06
C ILE A 59 2.82 5.80 -0.85
N LYS A 60 4.13 5.92 -1.08
CA LYS A 60 5.16 5.73 -0.03
C LYS A 60 4.94 6.58 1.22
N PRO A 61 4.60 7.88 1.16
CA PRO A 61 4.31 8.66 2.37
C PRO A 61 3.12 8.10 3.16
N GLY A 62 2.04 7.71 2.47
CA GLY A 62 0.85 7.14 3.10
C GLY A 62 1.15 5.79 3.75
N ALA A 63 1.88 4.90 3.06
CA ALA A 63 2.32 3.63 3.62
C ALA A 63 3.19 3.80 4.88
N GLN A 64 4.14 4.76 4.86
CA GLN A 64 4.99 5.06 6.02
C GLN A 64 4.19 5.57 7.23
N MET A 65 3.21 6.45 6.98
CA MET A 65 2.32 6.96 8.03
C MET A 65 1.52 5.83 8.69
N MET A 66 1.12 4.83 7.92
CA MET A 66 0.36 3.68 8.39
C MET A 66 1.22 2.57 8.99
N GLY A 67 2.54 2.59 8.82
CA GLY A 67 3.41 1.48 9.23
C GLY A 67 3.41 0.29 8.28
N ALA A 68 2.89 0.46 7.06
CA ALA A 68 2.81 -0.59 6.04
C ALA A 68 4.15 -0.77 5.32
N ASP A 69 5.19 -1.15 6.08
CA ASP A 69 6.56 -1.25 5.58
C ASP A 69 6.71 -2.35 4.52
N GLU A 70 5.91 -3.42 4.57
CA GLU A 70 5.92 -4.53 3.61
C GLU A 70 5.63 -4.06 2.17
N VAL A 71 4.75 -3.08 2.00
CA VAL A 71 4.46 -2.49 0.68
C VAL A 71 5.66 -1.69 0.17
N ILE A 72 6.37 -1.00 1.07
CA ILE A 72 7.55 -0.23 0.70
C ILE A 72 8.68 -1.18 0.32
N GLU A 73 8.91 -2.22 1.11
CA GLU A 73 9.93 -3.23 0.84
C GLU A 73 9.68 -3.93 -0.50
N GLU A 74 8.45 -4.36 -0.77
CA GLU A 74 8.11 -5.01 -2.03
C GLU A 74 8.25 -4.05 -3.22
N TYR A 75 7.86 -2.79 -3.09
CA TYR A 75 8.08 -1.79 -4.14
C TYR A 75 9.57 -1.50 -4.39
N GLU A 76 10.41 -1.53 -3.36
CA GLU A 76 11.85 -1.38 -3.55
C GLU A 76 12.44 -2.62 -4.24
N HIS A 77 12.01 -3.82 -3.84
CA HIS A 77 12.37 -5.08 -4.48
C HIS A 77 11.96 -5.12 -5.96
N SER A 78 10.78 -4.61 -6.30
CA SER A 78 10.28 -4.59 -7.68
C SER A 78 11.19 -3.81 -8.63
N LYS A 79 11.90 -2.80 -8.12
CA LYS A 79 12.87 -2.04 -8.90
C LYS A 79 14.12 -2.85 -9.18
N GLU A 80 14.56 -3.64 -8.21
CA GLU A 80 15.69 -4.57 -8.36
C GLU A 80 15.36 -5.62 -9.43
N LEU A 81 14.15 -6.18 -9.42
CA LEU A 81 13.68 -7.12 -10.45
C LEU A 81 13.81 -6.53 -11.87
N LEU A 82 13.48 -5.25 -12.05
CA LEU A 82 13.63 -4.57 -13.34
C LEU A 82 15.10 -4.28 -13.71
N GLU A 83 15.95 -3.98 -12.72
CA GLU A 83 17.37 -3.71 -12.93
C GLU A 83 18.18 -4.98 -13.24
N GLU A 84 17.75 -6.13 -12.71
CA GLU A 84 18.37 -7.44 -12.91
C GLU A 84 17.79 -8.24 -14.10
N ASP A 85 16.87 -7.64 -14.86
CA ASP A 85 16.16 -8.27 -15.99
C ASP A 85 15.48 -9.59 -15.60
N ALA A 86 14.76 -9.57 -14.47
CA ALA A 86 13.98 -10.69 -13.97
C ALA A 86 13.03 -11.27 -15.02
N THR A 87 12.68 -12.54 -14.87
CA THR A 87 11.74 -13.25 -15.73
C THR A 87 10.31 -12.73 -15.58
N ASP A 88 9.46 -12.94 -16.58
CA ASP A 88 8.06 -12.53 -16.52
C ASP A 88 7.31 -13.21 -15.36
N GLN A 89 7.70 -14.43 -14.98
CA GLN A 89 7.12 -15.11 -13.83
C GLN A 89 7.48 -14.42 -12.51
N GLU A 90 8.73 -13.98 -12.34
CA GLU A 90 9.15 -13.24 -11.13
C GLU A 90 8.41 -11.90 -11.01
N LEU A 91 8.13 -11.23 -12.13
CA LEU A 91 7.31 -10.02 -12.15
C LEU A 91 5.85 -10.31 -11.75
N VAL A 92 5.27 -11.40 -12.25
CA VAL A 92 3.91 -11.83 -11.89
C VAL A 92 3.84 -12.18 -10.40
N ASP A 93 4.80 -12.92 -9.87
CA ASP A 93 4.84 -13.31 -8.45
C ASP A 93 4.92 -12.06 -7.55
N SER A 94 5.71 -11.05 -7.95
CA SER A 94 5.79 -9.77 -7.25
C SER A 94 4.47 -8.97 -7.32
N VAL A 95 3.77 -8.99 -8.47
CA VAL A 95 2.42 -8.38 -8.58
C VAL A 95 1.44 -9.08 -7.64
N GLU A 96 1.38 -10.41 -7.63
CA GLU A 96 0.47 -11.16 -6.76
C GLU A 96 0.73 -10.87 -5.27
N LYS A 97 2.01 -10.78 -4.89
CA LYS A 97 2.42 -10.42 -3.53
C LYS A 97 1.98 -9.01 -3.15
N MET A 98 2.23 -8.01 -4.02
CA MET A 98 1.81 -6.63 -3.79
C MET A 98 0.30 -6.49 -3.70
N VAL A 99 -0.44 -7.15 -4.59
CA VAL A 99 -1.92 -7.19 -4.56
C VAL A 99 -2.41 -7.75 -3.24
N GLY A 100 -1.79 -8.83 -2.73
CA GLY A 100 -2.10 -9.39 -1.42
C GLY A 100 -1.93 -8.37 -0.28
N TYR A 101 -0.83 -7.63 -0.27
CA TYR A 101 -0.61 -6.57 0.71
C TYR A 101 -1.63 -5.44 0.60
N CYS A 102 -1.89 -4.93 -0.61
CA CYS A 102 -2.89 -3.88 -0.84
C CYS A 102 -4.29 -4.32 -0.39
N GLN A 103 -4.69 -5.56 -0.66
CA GLN A 103 -5.97 -6.10 -0.21
C GLN A 103 -6.09 -6.18 1.31
N LEU A 104 -5.02 -6.63 1.98
CA LEU A 104 -5.01 -6.72 3.44
C LEU A 104 -5.04 -5.34 4.09
N ILE A 105 -4.26 -4.39 3.60
CA ILE A 105 -4.29 -2.99 4.06
C ILE A 105 -5.69 -2.39 3.88
N LYS A 106 -6.31 -2.56 2.70
CA LYS A 106 -7.66 -2.03 2.46
C LYS A 106 -8.68 -2.63 3.41
N LYS A 107 -8.55 -3.92 3.73
CA LYS A 107 -9.42 -4.57 4.72
C LYS A 107 -9.22 -3.96 6.12
N GLU A 108 -7.97 -3.77 6.53
CA GLU A 108 -7.61 -3.19 7.82
C GLU A 108 -8.04 -1.72 7.96
N LEU A 109 -7.93 -0.92 6.90
CA LEU A 109 -8.42 0.47 6.87
C LEU A 109 -9.95 0.53 6.99
N ASN A 110 -10.68 -0.35 6.31
CA ASN A 110 -12.14 -0.43 6.49
C ASN A 110 -12.50 -0.81 7.92
N GLN A 111 -11.81 -1.80 8.50
CA GLN A 111 -12.03 -2.20 9.89
C GLN A 111 -11.80 -1.04 10.85
N LEU A 112 -10.69 -0.31 10.70
CA LEU A 112 -10.39 0.85 11.55
C LEU A 112 -11.45 1.94 11.42
N ALA A 113 -11.89 2.25 10.20
CA ALA A 113 -12.96 3.23 9.98
C ALA A 113 -14.29 2.80 10.62
N GLU A 114 -14.63 1.51 10.55
CA GLU A 114 -15.80 0.96 11.23
C GLU A 114 -15.68 1.08 12.76
N GLU A 115 -14.51 0.75 13.33
CA GLU A 115 -14.24 0.86 14.78
C GLU A 115 -14.36 2.29 15.31
N GLU A 116 -13.96 3.30 14.52
CA GLU A 116 -14.09 4.73 14.90
C GLU A 116 -15.49 5.31 14.68
N SER A 117 -16.36 4.60 13.96
CA SER A 117 -17.73 5.04 13.67
C SER A 117 -18.75 4.61 14.74
N GLU A 118 -18.35 3.78 15.70
CA GLU A 118 -19.17 3.24 16.81
C GLU A 118 -19.12 4.10 18.08
#